data_AF-A0A3S4K0Z1-F1
#
_entry.id   AF-A0A3S4K0Z1-F1
#
_cell.length_a   1.000
_cell.length_b   1.000
_cell.length_c   1.000
_cell.angle_alpha   90.00
_cell.angle_beta   90.00
_cell.angle_gamma   90.00
#
_symmetry.space_group_name_H-M   'P 1'
#
loop_
_entity.id
_entity.type
_entity.pdbx_description
1 polymer ?
#
loop_
_entity_poly.entity_id
_entity_poly.type
_entity_poly.pdbx_seq_one_letter_code
_entity_poly.pdbx_strand_id
1 'polypeptide(L)' 'MTSRVVYVTPQQTLDECMGLMTEKRIRHLPVMEDQTVLGILSIGDLVRATIEEQEQVINHLVHYIQSA' A
#
# COMPACT_ATOMS: atom_id res chain seq x y z
N MET A 1 2.31 -14.57 -24.05
CA MET A 1 3.32 -14.66 -22.99
C MET A 1 3.60 -13.26 -22.50
N THR A 2 3.37 -12.95 -21.22
CA THR A 2 3.51 -11.58 -20.72
C THR A 2 4.96 -11.33 -20.30
N SER A 3 5.55 -10.34 -20.93
CA SER A 3 6.86 -9.75 -20.69
C SER A 3 6.96 -9.25 -19.24
N ARG A 4 8.03 -9.60 -18.52
CA ARG A 4 8.45 -9.11 -17.18
C ARG A 4 7.33 -8.58 -16.27
N VAL A 5 6.93 -9.41 -15.32
CA VAL A 5 6.01 -9.01 -14.23
C VAL A 5 6.70 -7.97 -13.34
N VAL A 6 6.03 -6.84 -13.12
CA VAL A 6 6.45 -5.81 -12.15
C VAL A 6 6.12 -6.33 -10.75
N TYR A 7 7.10 -6.30 -9.84
CA TYR A 7 6.97 -6.73 -8.45
C TYR A 7 7.56 -5.69 -7.51
N VAL A 8 7.25 -5.82 -6.23
CA VAL A 8 7.80 -5.01 -5.14
C VAL A 8 8.46 -5.87 -4.08
N THR A 9 9.26 -5.25 -3.21
CA THR A 9 9.89 -5.88 -2.05
C THR A 9 9.22 -5.42 -0.75
N PRO A 10 9.31 -6.18 0.36
CA PRO A 10 8.73 -5.79 1.65
C PRO A 10 9.24 -4.45 2.21
N GLN A 11 10.36 -3.95 1.71
CA GLN A 11 10.98 -2.71 2.17
C GLN A 11 10.40 -1.46 1.48
N GLN A 12 9.59 -1.63 0.44
CA GLN A 12 8.95 -0.51 -0.25
C GLN A 12 7.74 0.02 0.54
N THR A 13 7.58 1.34 0.51
CA THR A 13 6.50 2.06 1.18
C THR A 13 5.17 1.94 0.42
N LEU A 14 4.09 2.25 1.12
CA LEU A 14 2.74 2.31 0.55
C LEU A 14 2.67 3.26 -0.65
N ASP A 15 3.25 4.46 -0.51
CA ASP A 15 3.25 5.50 -1.54
C ASP A 15 4.01 5.07 -2.81
N GLU A 16 5.15 4.41 -2.64
CA GLU A 16 5.91 3.84 -3.76
C GLU A 16 5.09 2.77 -4.50
N CYS A 17 4.38 1.91 -3.77
CA CYS A 17 3.51 0.90 -4.34
C CYS A 17 2.34 1.53 -5.13
N MET A 18 1.69 2.54 -4.56
CA MET A 18 0.60 3.28 -5.23
C MET A 18 1.08 4.03 -6.48
N GLY A 19 2.25 4.65 -6.39
CA GLY A 19 2.90 5.33 -7.51
C GLY A 19 3.19 4.36 -8.66
N LEU A 20 3.76 3.20 -8.34
CA LEU A 20 4.07 2.16 -9.33
C LEU A 20 2.81 1.60 -10.00
N MET A 21 1.75 1.34 -9.24
CA MET A 21 0.45 0.92 -9.77
C MET A 21 -0.12 1.94 -10.76
N THR A 22 -0.01 3.22 -10.43
CA THR A 22 -0.47 4.34 -11.27
C THR A 22 0.36 4.45 -12.55
N GLU A 23 1.69 4.45 -12.42
CA GLU A 23 2.61 4.59 -13.55
C GLU A 23 2.46 3.44 -14.55
N LYS A 24 2.38 2.20 -14.05
CA LYS A 24 2.30 1.00 -14.88
C LYS A 24 0.87 0.61 -15.26
N ARG A 25 -0.14 1.34 -14.76
CA ARG A 25 -1.58 1.06 -14.95
C ARG A 25 -1.97 -0.37 -14.55
N ILE A 26 -1.44 -0.84 -13.43
CA ILE A 26 -1.72 -2.16 -12.85
C ILE A 26 -2.37 -2.01 -11.47
N ARG A 27 -3.10 -3.04 -11.03
CA ARG A 27 -3.84 -3.03 -9.76
C ARG A 27 -3.37 -4.08 -8.76
N HIS A 28 -2.39 -4.89 -9.15
CA HIS A 28 -1.83 -5.94 -8.32
C HIS A 28 -0.31 -5.90 -8.42
N LEU A 29 0.36 -6.03 -7.28
CA LEU A 29 1.81 -6.09 -7.16
C LEU A 29 2.18 -7.36 -6.40
N PRO A 30 2.83 -8.34 -7.03
CA PRO A 30 3.50 -9.41 -6.31
C PRO A 30 4.56 -8.83 -5.39
N VAL A 31 4.60 -9.32 -4.15
CA VAL A 31 5.66 -9.01 -3.19
C VAL A 31 6.67 -10.15 -3.23
N MET A 32 7.93 -9.83 -3.48
CA MET A 32 9.01 -10.80 -3.62
C MET A 32 10.23 -10.43 -2.77
N GLU A 33 10.91 -11.45 -2.27
CA GLU A 33 12.19 -11.35 -1.57
C GLU A 33 13.06 -12.56 -1.97
N ASP A 34 14.33 -12.35 -2.29
CA ASP A 34 15.27 -13.40 -2.71
C ASP A 34 14.71 -14.39 -3.75
N GLN A 35 14.08 -13.86 -4.80
CA GLN A 35 13.43 -14.63 -5.89
C GLN A 35 12.19 -15.44 -5.47
N THR A 36 11.75 -15.32 -4.22
CA THR A 36 10.57 -16.00 -3.70
C THR A 36 9.38 -15.05 -3.70
N VAL A 37 8.20 -15.53 -4.10
CA VAL A 37 6.95 -14.77 -3.96
C VAL A 37 6.45 -14.93 -2.54
N LEU A 38 6.37 -13.83 -1.80
CA LEU A 38 5.83 -13.78 -0.45
C LEU A 38 4.31 -13.58 -0.45
N GLY A 39 3.77 -12.90 -1.46
CA GLY A 39 2.35 -12.63 -1.56
C GLY A 39 1.97 -11.69 -2.70
N ILE A 40 0.75 -11.15 -2.63
CA ILE A 40 0.22 -10.19 -3.59
C ILE A 40 -0.48 -9.05 -2.85
N LEU A 41 -0.20 -7.82 -3.28
CA LEU A 41 -0.90 -6.62 -2.84
C LEU A 41 -1.86 -6.18 -3.93
N SER A 42 -3.09 -5.80 -3.55
CA SER A 42 -4.02 -5.13 -4.44
C SER A 42 -4.11 -3.63 -4.15
N ILE A 43 -4.56 -2.85 -5.13
CA ILE A 43 -4.86 -1.43 -4.90
C ILE A 43 -5.90 -1.23 -3.79
N GLY A 44 -6.83 -2.17 -3.62
CA GLY A 44 -7.83 -2.12 -2.55
C GLY A 44 -7.22 -2.26 -1.16
N ASP A 45 -6.15 -3.06 -1.03
CA ASP A 45 -5.41 -3.17 0.23
C ASP A 45 -4.70 -1.87 0.58
N LEU A 46 -4.08 -1.23 -0.42
CA LEU A 46 -3.40 0.04 -0.23
C LEU A 46 -4.38 1.14 0.18
N VAL A 47 -5.50 1.25 -0.51
CA VAL A 47 -6.55 2.24 -0.20
C VAL A 47 -7.13 2.01 1.19
N ARG A 48 -7.41 0.76 1.57
CA ARG A 48 -7.90 0.43 2.91
C ARG A 48 -6.92 0.88 3.99
N ALA A 49 -5.63 0.57 3.84
CA ALA A 49 -4.60 0.96 4.79
C ALA A 49 -4.51 2.49 4.96
N THR A 50 -4.59 3.25 3.86
CA THR A 50 -4.60 4.72 3.92
C THR A 50 -5.80 5.28 4.69
N ILE A 51 -6.99 4.72 4.48
CA ILE A 51 -8.20 5.16 5.17
C ILE A 51 -8.09 4.86 6.67
N GLU A 52 -7.63 3.66 7.03
CA GLU A 52 -7.45 3.27 8.42
C GLU A 52 -6.46 4.19 9.16
N GLU A 53 -5.34 4.57 8.52
CA GLU A 53 -4.39 5.53 9.07
C GLU A 53 -5.01 6.91 9.27
N GLN A 54 -5.77 7.40 8.29
CA GLN A 54 -6.46 8.69 8.39
C GLN A 54 -7.52 8.72 9.51
N GLU A 55 -8.30 7.64 9.65
CA GLU A 55 -9.28 7.52 10.74
C GLU A 55 -8.62 7.57 12.10
N GLN A 56 -7.46 6.92 12.27
CA GLN A 56 -6.70 6.99 13.52
C GLN A 56 -6.23 8.42 13.85
N VAL A 57 -5.71 9.15 12.86
CA VAL A 57 -5.30 10.55 13.03
C VAL A 57 -6.49 11.42 13.41
N ILE A 58 -7.62 11.27 12.71
CA ILE A 58 -8.85 12.03 13.01
C ILE A 58 -9.31 11.74 14.44
N ASN A 59 -9.37 10.48 14.85
CA ASN A 59 -9.79 10.10 16.19
C ASN A 59 -8.86 10.69 17.27
N HIS A 60 -7.54 10.68 17.02
CA HIS A 60 -6.57 11.29 17.93
C HIS A 60 -6.81 12.80 18.11
N LEU A 61 -7.03 13.52 17.01
CA LEU A 61 -7.31 14.96 17.05
C LEU A 61 -8.64 15.28 17.73
N VAL A 62 -9.69 14.48 17.48
CA VAL A 62 -10.99 14.62 18.15
C VAL A 62 -10.84 14.45 19.67
N HIS A 63 -10.12 13.41 20.10
CA HIS A 63 -9.85 13.20 21.53
C HIS A 63 -9.07 14.34 22.16
N TYR A 64 -8.05 14.87 21.47
CA TYR A 64 -7.27 16.01 21.95
C TYR A 64 -8.17 17.23 22.22
N ILE A 65 -9.04 17.58 21.28
CA ILE A 65 -9.97 18.73 21.41
C ILE A 65 -11.00 18.50 22.53
N GLN A 66 -11.53 17.29 22.67
CA GLN A 66 -12.54 16.97 23.71
C GLN A 66 -11.95 16.85 25.12
N SER A 67 -10.63 16.64 25.22
CA SER A 67 -9.92 16.55 26.50
C SER A 67 -9.42 17.90 27.03
N ALA A 68 -9.54 18.97 26.23
CA ALA A 68 -9.21 20.35 26.59
C ALA A 68 -10.44 21.10 27.13
#